data_AF-A0A2D0KND0-F1
#
_entry.id   AF-A0A2D0KND0-F1
#
_cell.length_a   1.000
_cell.length_b   1.000
_cell.length_c   1.000
_cell.angle_alpha   90.00
_cell.angle_beta   90.00
_cell.angle_gamma   90.00
#
_symmetry.space_group_name_H-M   'P 1'
#
loop_
_entity.id
_entity.type
_entity.pdbx_description
1 polymer ?
#
loop_
_entity_poly.entity_id
_entity_poly.type
_entity_poly.pdbx_seq_one_letter_code
_entity_poly.pdbx_strand_id
1 'polypeptide(L)'
;MKSLWWQGVEYKPWPVSIEGLEVTSDGRAVTPTLNVANLDGTLSALCLAYQNMVQARVTIRMTFAHYLDARNFPDGNPQADPKQEKIDVFYIDSKTQEDNESIQFSLSSPADLQGIKIPTRQIHSLCTWCIRGQYRQSPCGYTGPRYFTERGKPTNDPALDACGGLMHDCKKRFGDTAQLPFGGFPGSALLRR
;
A
#
# COMPACT_ATOMS: atom_id res chain seq x y z
N MET A 1 25.76 -10.99 -17.72
CA MET A 1 25.22 -10.34 -16.51
C MET A 1 24.42 -11.39 -15.75
N LYS A 2 24.69 -11.63 -14.46
CA LYS A 2 24.12 -12.78 -13.70
C LYS A 2 22.86 -12.32 -12.95
N SER A 3 21.79 -13.11 -12.98
CA SER A 3 20.61 -12.88 -12.13
C SER A 3 20.97 -12.99 -10.66
N LEU A 4 20.32 -12.20 -9.83
CA LEU A 4 20.43 -12.28 -8.38
C LEU A 4 19.18 -12.93 -7.80
N TRP A 5 19.35 -13.72 -6.75
CA TRP A 5 18.26 -14.32 -5.99
C TRP A 5 18.18 -13.65 -4.62
N TRP A 6 17.02 -13.11 -4.27
CA TRP A 6 16.80 -12.49 -2.97
C TRP A 6 15.40 -12.84 -2.46
N GLN A 7 15.33 -13.38 -1.24
CA GLN A 7 14.07 -13.83 -0.62
C GLN A 7 13.29 -14.80 -1.54
N GLY A 8 14.01 -15.65 -2.28
CA GLY A 8 13.42 -16.60 -3.23
C GLY A 8 12.95 -16.01 -4.57
N VAL A 9 13.11 -14.71 -4.80
CA VAL A 9 12.74 -14.02 -6.05
C VAL A 9 13.97 -13.84 -6.94
N GLU A 10 13.83 -14.12 -8.24
CA GLU A 10 14.86 -13.85 -9.23
C GLU A 10 14.79 -12.40 -9.71
N TYR A 11 15.91 -11.69 -9.56
CA TYR A 11 16.16 -10.35 -10.07
C TYR A 11 17.04 -10.46 -11.31
N LYS A 12 16.42 -10.26 -12.48
CA LYS A 12 17.13 -10.21 -13.75
C LYS A 12 17.83 -8.86 -13.90
N PRO A 13 19.06 -8.85 -14.43
CA PRO A 13 19.77 -7.60 -14.68
C PRO A 13 19.02 -6.80 -15.75
N TRP A 14 18.65 -5.58 -15.40
CA TRP A 14 18.08 -4.59 -16.32
C TRP A 14 18.87 -3.29 -16.18
N PRO A 15 19.27 -2.63 -17.28
CA PRO A 15 19.99 -1.36 -17.18
C PRO A 15 19.07 -0.28 -16.59
N VAL A 16 19.40 0.16 -15.37
CA VAL A 16 18.68 1.19 -14.63
C VAL A 16 19.68 2.13 -13.98
N SER A 17 19.34 3.41 -13.94
CA SER A 17 20.03 4.43 -13.15
C SER A 17 19.01 5.15 -12.28
N ILE A 18 19.38 5.46 -11.04
CA ILE A 18 18.54 6.25 -10.15
C ILE A 18 19.38 7.32 -9.47
N GLU A 19 18.86 8.54 -9.49
CA GLU A 19 19.50 9.73 -8.96
C GLU A 19 18.56 10.43 -7.99
N GLY A 20 19.11 11.18 -7.02
CA GLY A 20 18.30 11.95 -6.07
C GLY A 20 17.66 11.14 -4.95
N LEU A 21 18.24 10.01 -4.55
CA LEU A 21 17.82 9.24 -3.36
C LEU A 21 18.23 9.87 -2.01
N GLU A 22 18.80 11.08 -2.03
CA GLU A 22 19.37 11.74 -0.85
C GLU A 22 18.30 12.17 0.14
N VAL A 23 18.43 11.73 1.40
CA VAL A 23 17.57 12.20 2.49
C VAL A 23 18.01 13.60 2.90
N THR A 24 17.20 14.62 2.58
CA THR A 24 17.46 15.99 3.01
C THR A 24 16.99 16.21 4.45
N SER A 25 17.78 16.94 5.26
CA SER A 25 17.45 17.31 6.65
C SER A 25 16.28 18.29 6.76
N ASP A 26 15.91 18.93 5.66
CA ASP A 26 15.04 20.11 5.63
C ASP A 26 13.55 19.73 5.48
N GLY A 27 13.23 18.44 5.56
CA GLY A 27 11.87 17.92 5.55
C GLY A 27 11.15 17.97 4.20
N ARG A 28 11.85 18.34 3.11
CA ARG A 28 11.27 18.29 1.76
C ARG A 28 11.16 16.84 1.29
N ALA A 29 10.03 16.52 0.68
CA ALA A 29 9.86 15.24 0.01
C ALA A 29 10.90 15.13 -1.12
N VAL A 30 11.61 14.01 -1.14
CA VAL A 30 12.58 13.72 -2.20
C VAL A 30 11.82 13.28 -3.45
N THR A 31 12.26 13.76 -4.60
CA THR A 31 11.74 13.37 -5.92
C THR A 31 12.85 12.75 -6.76
N PRO A 32 13.19 11.47 -6.53
CA PRO A 32 14.25 10.81 -7.28
C PRO A 32 13.88 10.68 -8.76
N THR A 33 14.90 10.67 -9.61
CA THR A 33 14.75 10.41 -11.05
C THR A 33 15.18 8.99 -11.34
N LEU A 34 14.28 8.18 -11.90
CA LEU A 34 14.55 6.81 -12.32
C LEU A 34 14.66 6.76 -13.84
N ASN A 35 15.83 6.38 -14.35
CA ASN A 35 16.06 6.11 -15.76
C ASN A 35 16.14 4.60 -16.01
N VAL A 36 15.35 4.10 -16.96
CA VAL A 36 15.24 2.67 -17.26
C VAL A 36 15.43 2.46 -18.76
N ALA A 37 16.33 1.57 -19.16
CA ALA A 37 16.54 1.29 -20.58
C ALA A 37 15.29 0.67 -21.24
N ASN A 38 14.94 1.15 -22.43
CA ASN A 38 13.78 0.72 -23.21
C ASN A 38 14.13 -0.42 -24.16
N LEU A 39 14.57 -1.55 -23.60
CA LEU A 39 14.98 -2.71 -24.41
C LEU A 39 13.79 -3.25 -25.22
N ASP A 40 13.97 -3.33 -26.54
CA ASP A 40 12.99 -3.80 -27.51
C ASP A 40 11.63 -3.07 -27.46
N GLY A 41 11.60 -1.83 -26.98
CA GLY A 41 10.35 -1.05 -26.85
C GLY A 41 9.40 -1.57 -25.76
N THR A 42 9.86 -2.48 -24.90
CA THR A 42 9.04 -3.14 -23.88
C THR A 42 8.45 -2.13 -22.89
N LEU A 43 9.23 -1.14 -22.46
CA LEU A 43 8.74 -0.14 -21.50
C LEU A 43 7.76 0.84 -22.14
N SER A 44 7.98 1.22 -23.40
CA SER A 44 7.01 2.03 -24.14
C SER A 44 5.66 1.32 -24.25
N ALA A 45 5.67 0.01 -24.54
CA ALA A 45 4.45 -0.79 -24.57
C ALA A 45 3.76 -0.85 -23.20
N LEU A 46 4.51 -1.00 -22.11
CA LEU A 46 3.97 -0.96 -20.75
C LEU A 46 3.42 0.41 -20.38
N CYS A 47 4.10 1.50 -20.73
CA CYS A 47 3.60 2.85 -20.56
C CYS A 47 2.27 3.05 -21.30
N LEU A 48 2.14 2.56 -22.53
CA LEU A 48 0.90 2.65 -23.28
C LEU A 48 -0.22 1.83 -22.63
N ALA A 49 0.08 0.60 -22.19
CA ALA A 49 -0.90 -0.31 -21.58
C ALA A 49 -1.38 0.14 -20.20
N TYR A 50 -0.50 0.77 -19.41
CA TYR A 50 -0.74 1.11 -18.00
C TYR A 50 -0.70 2.61 -17.72
N GLN A 51 -1.10 3.45 -18.69
CA GLN A 51 -1.23 4.91 -18.50
C GLN A 51 0.05 5.55 -17.92
N ASN A 52 1.18 5.30 -18.59
CA ASN A 52 2.53 5.69 -18.19
C ASN A 52 2.98 5.13 -16.83
N MET A 53 2.32 4.08 -16.34
CA MET A 53 2.59 3.45 -15.04
C MET A 53 2.50 4.42 -13.86
N VAL A 54 1.69 5.47 -13.98
CA VAL A 54 1.45 6.43 -12.90
C VAL A 54 0.90 5.69 -11.67
N GLN A 55 1.42 6.02 -10.48
CA GLN A 55 1.18 5.33 -9.21
C GLN A 55 1.71 3.89 -9.11
N ALA A 56 2.49 3.41 -10.08
CA ALA A 56 3.18 2.13 -9.92
C ALA A 56 4.19 2.21 -8.78
N ARG A 57 4.23 1.16 -7.95
CA ARG A 57 5.13 1.08 -6.81
C ARG A 57 6.53 0.65 -7.25
N VAL A 58 7.52 1.48 -6.98
CA VAL A 58 8.94 1.18 -7.15
C VAL A 58 9.53 0.85 -5.78
N THR A 59 10.13 -0.34 -5.66
CA THR A 59 10.75 -0.79 -4.40
C THR A 59 12.23 -1.03 -4.62
N ILE A 60 13.05 -0.26 -3.93
CA ILE A 60 14.50 -0.35 -3.98
C ILE A 60 14.94 -1.12 -2.75
N ARG A 61 15.63 -2.23 -2.97
CA ARG A 61 16.18 -3.09 -1.93
C ARG A 61 17.69 -2.96 -1.94
N MET A 62 18.25 -2.49 -0.83
CA MET A 62 19.70 -2.40 -0.65
C MET A 62 20.11 -3.44 0.38
N THR A 63 21.01 -4.34 -0.02
CA THR A 63 21.59 -5.35 0.87
C THR A 63 23.06 -5.57 0.51
N PHE A 64 23.84 -6.12 1.43
CA PHE A 64 25.22 -6.50 1.15
C PHE A 64 25.26 -7.87 0.45
N ALA A 65 26.22 -8.04 -0.44
CA ALA A 65 26.36 -9.26 -1.24
C ALA A 65 26.42 -10.55 -0.39
N HIS A 66 27.02 -10.48 0.81
CA HIS A 66 27.15 -11.65 1.69
C HIS A 66 25.85 -12.07 2.39
N TYR A 67 24.80 -11.24 2.39
CA TYR A 67 23.49 -11.62 2.93
C TYR A 67 22.61 -12.33 1.90
N LEU A 68 22.97 -12.27 0.61
CA LEU A 68 22.18 -12.83 -0.50
C LEU A 68 21.90 -14.33 -0.34
N ASP A 69 20.80 -14.80 -0.94
CA ASP A 69 20.41 -16.21 -0.88
C ASP A 69 21.54 -17.15 -1.34
N ALA A 70 21.62 -18.34 -0.74
CA ALA A 70 22.63 -19.36 -1.05
C ALA A 70 22.73 -19.69 -2.55
N ARG A 71 21.60 -19.60 -3.28
CA ARG A 71 21.52 -19.86 -4.72
C ARG A 71 22.40 -18.94 -5.58
N ASN A 72 22.82 -17.80 -5.05
CA ASN A 72 23.73 -16.90 -5.75
C ASN A 72 25.17 -17.44 -5.83
N PHE A 73 25.54 -18.39 -4.96
CA PHE A 73 26.90 -18.86 -4.77
C PHE A 73 27.00 -20.36 -5.12
N PRO A 74 28.04 -20.79 -5.86
CA PRO A 74 28.22 -22.20 -6.22
C PRO A 74 28.26 -23.15 -5.01
N ASP A 75 28.90 -22.72 -3.92
CA ASP A 75 29.07 -23.50 -2.67
C ASP A 75 27.99 -23.20 -1.62
N GLY A 76 26.94 -22.45 -1.99
CA GLY A 76 25.95 -21.92 -1.06
C GLY A 76 26.43 -20.69 -0.27
N ASN A 77 25.59 -20.21 0.66
CA ASN A 77 25.91 -19.07 1.51
C ASN A 77 25.46 -19.28 2.97
N PRO A 78 26.40 -19.58 3.88
CA PRO A 78 26.10 -19.70 5.32
C PRO A 78 25.72 -18.38 6.00
N GLN A 79 26.08 -17.24 5.39
CA GLN A 79 25.79 -15.90 5.92
C GLN A 79 24.51 -15.31 5.33
N ALA A 80 23.72 -16.10 4.58
CA ALA A 80 22.47 -15.64 4.02
C ALA A 80 21.51 -15.20 5.14
N ASP A 81 21.09 -13.94 5.11
CA ASP A 81 20.10 -13.40 6.05
C ASP A 81 19.07 -12.56 5.28
N PRO A 82 17.85 -13.08 5.06
CA PRO A 82 16.82 -12.39 4.30
C PRO A 82 16.28 -11.14 5.02
N LYS A 83 16.64 -10.91 6.29
CA LYS A 83 16.18 -9.74 7.07
C LYS A 83 17.11 -8.54 6.96
N GLN A 84 18.35 -8.72 6.48
CA GLN A 84 19.33 -7.65 6.36
C GLN A 84 19.14 -6.91 5.04
N GLU A 85 18.15 -6.03 5.00
CA GLU A 85 17.95 -5.10 3.89
C GLU A 85 17.46 -3.74 4.37
N LYS A 86 17.83 -2.71 3.61
CA LYS A 86 17.14 -1.43 3.63
C LYS A 86 16.17 -1.41 2.45
N ILE A 87 14.90 -1.10 2.73
CA ILE A 87 13.85 -0.99 1.71
C ILE A 87 13.43 0.47 1.62
N ASP A 88 13.58 1.04 0.42
CA ASP A 88 13.03 2.34 0.09
C ASP A 88 11.88 2.15 -0.91
N VAL A 89 10.72 2.74 -0.61
CA VAL A 89 9.50 2.61 -1.42
C VAL A 89 9.13 3.97 -2.00
N PHE A 90 8.99 4.00 -3.31
CA PHE A 90 8.57 5.16 -4.09
C PHE A 90 7.41 4.79 -5.00
N TYR A 91 6.78 5.81 -5.57
CA TYR A 91 5.74 5.68 -6.57
C TYR A 91 6.12 6.48 -7.81
N ILE A 92 5.77 5.98 -8.99
CA ILE A 92 5.92 6.75 -10.22
C ILE A 92 4.88 7.89 -10.18
N ASP A 93 5.36 9.13 -10.15
CA ASP A 93 4.51 10.31 -10.22
C ASP A 93 4.15 10.62 -11.67
N SER A 94 5.17 10.73 -12.53
CA SER A 94 5.01 11.03 -13.95
C SER A 94 6.18 10.51 -14.78
N LYS A 95 5.92 10.26 -16.07
CA LYS A 95 6.96 10.02 -17.07
C LYS A 95 7.47 11.36 -17.57
N THR A 96 8.74 11.65 -17.35
CA THR A 96 9.35 12.96 -17.69
C THR A 96 9.89 12.97 -19.12
N GLN A 97 10.48 11.85 -19.56
CA GLN A 97 11.07 11.70 -20.88
C GLN A 97 10.87 10.28 -21.40
N GLU A 98 10.70 10.15 -22.71
CA GLU A 98 10.69 8.86 -23.40
C GLU A 98 11.52 8.98 -24.68
N ASP A 99 12.56 8.15 -24.77
CA ASP A 99 13.37 7.96 -25.96
C ASP A 99 13.31 6.48 -26.38
N ASN A 100 13.77 6.18 -27.60
CA ASN A 100 13.84 4.81 -28.10
C ASN A 100 14.77 3.92 -27.25
N GLU A 101 15.76 4.51 -26.58
CA GLU A 101 16.75 3.77 -25.79
C GLU A 101 16.45 3.77 -24.28
N SER A 102 15.75 4.77 -23.76
CA SER A 102 15.50 4.90 -22.33
C SER A 102 14.24 5.69 -22.00
N ILE A 103 13.63 5.38 -20.86
CA ILE A 103 12.48 6.10 -20.32
C ILE A 103 12.83 6.62 -18.93
N GLN A 104 12.52 7.89 -18.71
CA GLN A 104 12.76 8.58 -17.46
C GLN A 104 11.44 8.80 -16.71
N PHE A 105 11.45 8.45 -15.42
CA PHE A 105 10.34 8.61 -14.49
C PHE A 105 10.74 9.52 -13.34
N SER A 106 9.84 10.44 -12.99
CA SER A 106 9.87 11.15 -11.71
C SER A 106 9.21 10.27 -10.65
N LEU A 107 9.91 10.04 -9.55
CA LEU A 107 9.40 9.28 -8.42
C LEU A 107 8.98 10.22 -7.29
N SER A 108 7.92 9.84 -6.57
CA SER A 108 7.45 10.54 -5.37
C SER A 108 7.46 9.61 -4.16
N SER A 109 7.70 10.21 -2.99
CA SER A 109 7.56 9.48 -1.72
C SER A 109 6.08 9.16 -1.46
N PRO A 110 5.77 8.10 -0.69
CA PRO A 110 4.38 7.76 -0.33
C PRO A 110 3.62 8.90 0.36
N ALA A 111 4.34 9.83 1.02
CA ALA A 111 3.77 10.97 1.71
C ALA A 111 3.35 12.12 0.78
N ASP A 112 3.93 12.19 -0.42
CA ASP A 112 3.76 13.29 -1.38
C ASP A 112 2.98 12.86 -2.64
N LEU A 113 2.45 11.63 -2.65
CA LEU A 113 1.69 11.12 -3.79
C LEU A 113 0.44 11.97 -4.00
N GLN A 114 0.38 12.68 -5.13
CA GLN A 114 -0.75 13.52 -5.49
C GLN A 114 -2.06 12.72 -5.48
N GLY A 115 -3.06 13.24 -4.76
CA GLY A 115 -4.40 12.63 -4.63
C GLY A 115 -4.66 11.93 -3.29
N ILE A 116 -3.63 11.67 -2.47
CA ILE A 116 -3.84 11.15 -1.10
C ILE A 116 -3.77 12.31 -0.11
N LYS A 117 -4.94 12.79 0.35
CA LYS A 117 -5.02 13.76 1.45
C LYS A 117 -4.84 13.05 2.79
N ILE A 118 -3.78 13.38 3.51
CA ILE A 118 -3.65 13.10 4.94
C ILE A 118 -4.37 14.24 5.69
N PRO A 119 -5.29 13.99 6.63
CA PRO A 119 -5.69 12.71 7.21
C PRO A 119 -6.68 11.94 6.32
N THR A 120 -6.47 10.64 6.17
CA THR A 120 -7.40 9.75 5.43
C THR A 120 -8.76 9.57 6.13
N ARG A 121 -8.89 10.05 7.38
CA ARG A 121 -10.12 9.96 8.17
C ARG A 121 -10.86 11.30 8.09
N GLN A 122 -12.02 11.27 7.42
CA GLN A 122 -12.91 12.41 7.37
C GLN A 122 -13.88 12.40 8.56
N ILE A 123 -14.30 13.58 9.02
CA ILE A 123 -15.31 13.71 10.07
C ILE A 123 -16.69 13.48 9.43
N HIS A 124 -17.24 12.28 9.59
CA HIS A 124 -18.55 11.92 9.08
C HIS A 124 -19.29 10.99 10.06
N SER A 125 -20.61 10.87 9.89
CA SER A 125 -21.49 10.13 10.81
C SER A 125 -21.45 8.62 10.65
N LEU A 126 -20.75 8.09 9.64
CA LEU A 126 -20.61 6.66 9.39
C LEU A 126 -19.35 6.10 10.08
N CYS A 127 -19.38 4.81 10.39
CA CYS A 127 -18.27 4.12 11.04
C CYS A 127 -17.10 3.92 10.07
N THR A 128 -15.98 4.59 10.33
CA THR A 128 -14.73 4.41 9.57
C THR A 128 -14.32 2.94 9.46
N TRP A 129 -14.46 2.17 10.54
CA TRP A 129 -14.07 0.75 10.56
C TRP A 129 -14.91 -0.09 9.58
N CYS A 130 -16.20 0.21 9.48
CA CYS A 130 -17.09 -0.47 8.55
C CYS A 130 -16.71 -0.15 7.10
N ILE A 131 -16.53 1.14 6.79
CA ILE A 131 -16.28 1.61 5.42
C ILE A 131 -14.92 1.15 4.90
N ARG A 132 -13.96 0.94 5.80
CA ARG A 132 -12.64 0.39 5.48
C ARG A 132 -12.59 -1.14 5.49
N GLY A 133 -13.73 -1.83 5.61
CA GLY A 133 -13.77 -3.30 5.65
C GLY A 133 -13.16 -3.93 6.91
N GLN A 134 -12.97 -3.14 7.97
CA GLN A 134 -12.41 -3.57 9.25
C GLN A 134 -13.50 -4.01 10.24
N TYR A 135 -14.69 -4.35 9.75
CA TYR A 135 -15.74 -4.93 10.59
C TYR A 135 -15.25 -6.27 11.19
N ARG A 136 -15.45 -6.46 12.49
CA ARG A 136 -14.92 -7.59 13.30
C ARG A 136 -13.38 -7.68 13.40
N GLN A 137 -12.64 -6.74 12.83
CA GLN A 137 -11.19 -6.63 12.97
C GLN A 137 -10.85 -5.53 13.98
N SER A 138 -9.60 -5.46 14.42
CA SER A 138 -9.11 -4.29 15.17
C SER A 138 -9.15 -3.06 14.24
N PRO A 139 -9.73 -1.91 14.64
CA PRO A 139 -10.17 -1.53 15.99
C PRO A 139 -11.69 -1.65 16.26
N CYS A 140 -12.50 -2.19 15.35
CA CYS A 140 -13.92 -2.46 15.59
C CYS A 140 -14.13 -3.48 16.72
N GLY A 141 -13.34 -4.56 16.72
CA GLY A 141 -13.28 -5.54 17.81
C GLY A 141 -14.54 -6.35 18.08
N TYR A 142 -15.55 -6.30 17.21
CA TYR A 142 -16.78 -7.08 17.42
C TYR A 142 -16.55 -8.58 17.16
N THR A 143 -16.51 -9.37 18.24
CA THR A 143 -16.36 -10.83 18.19
C THR A 143 -17.62 -11.57 18.64
N GLY A 144 -18.74 -10.85 18.82
CA GLY A 144 -19.99 -11.42 19.33
C GLY A 144 -20.72 -12.35 18.33
N PRO A 145 -21.62 -13.21 18.84
CA PRO A 145 -22.37 -14.18 18.04
C PRO A 145 -23.66 -13.61 17.41
N ARG A 146 -24.01 -12.34 17.64
CA ARG A 146 -25.19 -11.73 17.01
C ARG A 146 -24.83 -11.27 15.59
N TYR A 147 -25.58 -11.71 14.60
CA TYR A 147 -25.37 -11.35 13.20
C TYR A 147 -26.50 -10.46 12.69
N PHE A 148 -26.16 -9.50 11.84
CA PHE A 148 -27.13 -8.62 11.19
C PHE A 148 -26.73 -8.41 9.74
N THR A 149 -27.71 -8.34 8.83
CA THR A 149 -27.47 -7.96 7.44
C THR A 149 -27.04 -6.50 7.33
N GLU A 150 -26.55 -6.07 6.16
CA GLU A 150 -26.12 -4.69 5.89
C GLU A 150 -27.20 -3.65 6.22
N ARG A 151 -28.48 -4.00 6.09
CA ARG A 151 -29.63 -3.15 6.45
C ARG A 151 -30.02 -3.24 7.93
N GLY A 152 -29.19 -3.88 8.75
CA GLY A 152 -29.40 -4.04 10.19
C GLY A 152 -30.53 -5.02 10.57
N LYS A 153 -30.93 -5.95 9.69
CA LYS A 153 -31.91 -7.00 10.03
C LYS A 153 -31.21 -8.17 10.71
N PRO A 154 -31.71 -8.71 11.83
CA PRO A 154 -31.09 -9.86 12.49
C PRO A 154 -31.08 -11.07 11.56
N THR A 155 -29.98 -11.82 11.57
CA THR A 155 -29.82 -13.08 10.83
C THR A 155 -29.14 -14.10 11.73
N ASN A 156 -29.38 -15.38 11.47
CA ASN A 156 -28.66 -16.49 12.09
C ASN A 156 -27.57 -17.07 11.18
N ASP A 157 -27.52 -16.61 9.92
CA ASP A 157 -26.51 -17.02 8.94
C ASP A 157 -25.29 -16.08 9.03
N PRO A 158 -24.11 -16.58 9.44
CA PRO A 158 -22.89 -15.78 9.50
C PRO A 158 -22.43 -15.26 8.13
N ALA A 159 -22.77 -15.93 7.03
CA ALA A 159 -22.38 -15.51 5.69
C ALA A 159 -23.10 -14.23 5.24
N LEU A 160 -24.24 -13.92 5.86
CA LEU A 160 -25.04 -12.72 5.58
C LEU A 160 -24.74 -11.58 6.55
N ASP A 161 -23.79 -11.73 7.47
CA ASP A 161 -23.44 -10.71 8.45
C ASP A 161 -22.64 -9.58 7.81
N ALA A 162 -23.21 -8.39 7.83
CA ALA A 162 -22.57 -7.17 7.36
C ALA A 162 -22.93 -6.00 8.27
N CYS A 163 -21.96 -5.12 8.52
CA CYS A 163 -22.20 -3.89 9.25
C CYS A 163 -22.72 -2.81 8.29
N GLY A 164 -23.82 -2.14 8.64
CA GLY A 164 -24.33 -0.99 7.88
C GLY A 164 -23.58 0.32 8.16
N GLY A 165 -22.63 0.31 9.10
CA GLY A 165 -21.79 1.45 9.42
C GLY A 165 -22.44 2.53 10.27
N LEU A 166 -23.67 2.34 10.76
CA LEU A 166 -24.37 3.33 11.58
C LEU A 166 -24.15 3.09 13.07
N MET A 167 -24.29 4.13 13.90
CA MET A 167 -24.15 4.00 15.36
C MET A 167 -25.14 2.97 15.95
N HIS A 168 -26.35 2.90 15.37
CA HIS A 168 -27.36 1.93 15.79
C HIS A 168 -26.94 0.48 15.53
N ASP A 169 -26.10 0.23 14.51
CA ASP A 169 -25.54 -1.09 14.23
C ASP A 169 -24.54 -1.54 15.29
N CYS A 170 -23.76 -0.59 15.82
CA CYS A 170 -22.89 -0.85 16.97
C CYS A 170 -23.71 -1.15 18.23
N LYS A 171 -24.79 -0.40 18.48
CA LYS A 171 -25.71 -0.66 19.61
C LYS A 171 -26.34 -2.05 19.58
N LYS A 172 -26.82 -2.50 18.41
CA LYS A 172 -27.36 -3.86 18.22
C LYS A 172 -26.36 -4.97 18.60
N ARG A 173 -25.07 -4.70 18.38
CA ARG A 173 -23.96 -5.65 18.54
C ARG A 173 -23.35 -5.63 19.95
N PHE A 174 -23.03 -4.45 20.46
CA PHE A 174 -22.36 -4.24 21.76
C PHE A 174 -23.33 -3.94 22.92
N GLY A 175 -24.59 -3.61 22.62
CA GLY A 175 -25.59 -3.14 23.59
C GLY A 175 -25.66 -1.62 23.66
N ASP A 176 -26.77 -1.09 24.19
CA ASP A 176 -27.04 0.35 24.25
C ASP A 176 -26.24 1.10 25.33
N THR A 177 -25.79 0.39 26.35
CA THR A 177 -25.12 0.95 27.55
C THR A 177 -23.61 0.78 27.54
N ALA A 178 -23.07 -0.03 26.63
CA ALA A 178 -21.63 -0.26 26.53
C ALA A 178 -20.92 0.91 25.84
N GLN A 179 -19.63 1.10 26.13
CA GLN A 179 -18.78 1.98 25.33
C GLN A 179 -18.64 1.41 23.93
N LEU A 180 -19.24 2.08 22.95
CA LEU A 180 -19.26 1.61 21.57
C LEU A 180 -17.92 1.93 20.88
N PRO A 181 -17.22 0.95 20.28
CA PRO A 181 -16.02 1.19 19.48
C PRO A 181 -16.39 1.75 18.08
N PHE A 182 -17.20 2.81 18.06
CA PHE A 182 -17.70 3.43 16.85
C PHE A 182 -16.65 4.34 16.22
N GLY A 183 -16.33 4.10 14.95
CA GLY A 183 -15.31 4.85 14.21
C GLY A 183 -15.80 6.15 13.57
N GLY A 184 -17.05 6.54 13.74
CA GLY A 184 -17.62 7.76 13.16
C GLY A 184 -17.84 8.87 14.18
N PHE A 185 -18.30 10.02 13.70
CA PHE A 185 -18.65 11.20 14.48
C PHE A 185 -20.15 11.47 14.35
N PRO A 186 -21.01 10.89 15.22
CA PRO A 186 -22.46 11.02 15.09
C PRO A 186 -22.98 12.47 15.15
N GLY A 187 -22.21 13.37 15.79
CA GLY A 187 -22.53 14.78 15.90
C GLY A 187 -22.29 15.60 14.62
N SER A 188 -21.61 15.04 13.61
CA SER A 188 -21.34 15.79 12.36
C SER A 188 -22.50 15.76 11.36
N ALA A 189 -23.52 14.93 11.58
CA ALA A 189 -24.73 14.93 10.76
C ALA A 189 -25.78 15.88 11.33
N LEU A 190 -26.15 16.92 10.56
CA LEU A 190 -27.24 17.83 10.87
C LEU A 190 -28.61 17.12 10.90
N LEU A 191 -28.78 16.05 10.13
CA LEU A 191 -29.99 15.24 10.07
C LEU A 191 -29.67 13.81 10.50
N ARG A 192 -30.34 13.34 11.55
CA ARG A 192 -30.30 11.94 11.99
C ARG A 192 -31.33 11.15 11.20
N ARG A 193 -30.91 10.12 10.46
CA ARG A 193 -31.79 9.09 9.91
C ARG A 193 -31.60 7.79 10.70
#